data_AF-A0AA85BPX2-F1
#
_entry.id   AF-A0AA85BPX2-F1
#
_cell.length_a   1.000
_cell.length_b   1.000
_cell.length_c   1.000
_cell.angle_alpha   90.00
_cell.angle_beta   90.00
_cell.angle_gamma   90.00
#
_symmetry.space_group_name_H-M   'P 1'
#
loop_
_entity.id
_entity.type
_entity.pdbx_description
1 polymer ?
#
loop_
_entity_poly.entity_id
_entity_poly.type
_entity_poly.pdbx_seq_one_letter_code
_entity_poly.pdbx_strand_id
1 'polypeptide(L)'
;MSFVLFWRVHQKCFANNPCKLALCLPKITLRLITGGVHSAQIRNMNGVTDIDSLRAKGDIVRRLKEEKASDSALKEAISALKAYKKALDDKDPSFDRGKLEDLLKQKFFYDQSFSIYGGIQGLYDYGPMGCAMKANLLSAWRQFFILEDHLLEVDYSMLTPEPVLQASGHVDRFTDLMVKDVKTGDCFRADHLVKSALEAKKCNKKTPENEKQEIDKIILQLDNYGADELHQIIRRFDIKSPTTMNDLTEPTYRNDAMQ
;
A
#
# COMPACT_ATOMS: atom_id res chain seq x y z
N MET A 1 30.86 -13.21 0.64
CA MET A 1 30.27 -14.47 0.14
C MET A 1 28.97 -14.91 0.84
N SER A 2 28.55 -14.31 1.96
CA SER A 2 27.37 -14.79 2.72
C SER A 2 26.02 -14.16 2.36
N PHE A 3 25.99 -13.06 1.57
CA PHE A 3 24.73 -12.40 1.17
C PHE A 3 23.98 -13.12 0.03
N VAL A 4 24.71 -13.79 -0.87
CA VAL A 4 24.11 -14.46 -2.05
C VAL A 4 23.37 -15.76 -1.67
N LEU A 5 23.78 -16.42 -0.58
CA LEU A 5 23.16 -17.65 -0.13
C LEU A 5 21.81 -17.42 0.57
N PHE A 6 21.65 -16.29 1.27
CA PHE A 6 20.42 -15.99 2.01
C PHE A 6 19.24 -15.66 1.07
N TRP A 7 19.49 -14.89 0.01
CA TRP A 7 18.46 -14.55 -0.97
C TRP A 7 17.98 -15.77 -1.79
N ARG A 8 18.89 -16.70 -2.11
CA ARG A 8 18.58 -17.86 -2.97
C ARG A 8 17.82 -18.97 -2.24
N VAL A 9 17.90 -19.03 -0.90
CA VAL A 9 17.14 -20.00 -0.08
C VAL A 9 15.70 -19.51 0.15
N HIS A 10 15.50 -18.21 0.36
CA HIS A 10 14.17 -17.66 0.65
C HIS A 10 13.21 -17.69 -0.56
N GLN A 11 13.75 -17.57 -1.79
CA GLN A 11 12.95 -17.64 -3.02
C GLN A 11 12.44 -19.06 -3.34
N LYS A 12 13.14 -20.12 -2.86
CA LYS A 12 12.71 -21.52 -3.07
C LYS A 12 11.60 -21.97 -2.12
N CYS A 13 11.52 -21.40 -0.92
CA CYS A 13 10.46 -21.76 0.04
C CYS A 13 9.08 -21.20 -0.36
N PHE A 14 9.04 -20.08 -1.10
CA PHE A 14 7.78 -19.50 -1.59
C PHE A 14 7.20 -20.22 -2.82
N ALA A 15 7.99 -21.00 -3.55
CA ALA A 15 7.56 -21.61 -4.82
C ALA A 15 6.81 -22.95 -4.66
N ASN A 16 6.82 -23.59 -3.48
CA ASN A 16 6.41 -25.00 -3.35
C ASN A 16 5.16 -25.28 -2.49
N ASN A 17 4.39 -24.29 -2.04
CA ASN A 17 3.11 -24.54 -1.36
C ASN A 17 2.07 -23.44 -1.64
N PRO A 18 1.31 -23.52 -2.75
CA PRO A 18 0.04 -22.84 -2.82
C PRO A 18 -0.95 -23.63 -1.95
N CYS A 19 -1.77 -22.96 -1.16
CA CYS A 19 -2.83 -23.56 -0.32
C CYS A 19 -2.40 -24.09 1.05
N LYS A 20 -2.06 -23.19 1.98
CA LYS A 20 -2.43 -23.25 3.42
C LYS A 20 -1.97 -21.97 4.14
N LEU A 21 -2.64 -20.85 3.85
CA LEU A 21 -2.58 -19.65 4.70
C LEU A 21 -3.99 -19.30 5.15
N ALA A 22 -4.61 -20.23 5.87
CA ALA A 22 -5.84 -20.00 6.60
C ALA A 22 -5.54 -20.23 8.09
N LEU A 23 -5.69 -19.17 8.88
CA LEU A 23 -6.03 -19.20 10.31
C LEU A 23 -5.06 -19.90 11.26
N CYS A 24 -4.17 -19.12 11.89
CA CYS A 24 -3.96 -19.17 13.35
C CYS A 24 -3.10 -17.99 13.80
N LEU A 25 -3.75 -16.89 14.21
CA LEU A 25 -3.11 -15.88 15.06
C LEU A 25 -3.34 -16.32 16.52
N PRO A 26 -2.32 -16.72 17.28
CA PRO A 26 -2.47 -16.90 18.71
C PRO A 26 -2.56 -15.52 19.37
N LYS A 27 -3.50 -15.38 20.31
CA LYS A 27 -3.76 -14.18 21.09
C LYS A 27 -2.52 -13.76 21.88
N ILE A 28 -1.84 -12.70 21.45
CA ILE A 28 -0.80 -12.03 22.24
C ILE A 28 -1.51 -11.36 23.43
N THR A 29 -1.33 -11.94 24.62
CA THR A 29 -1.80 -11.35 25.89
C THR A 29 -0.65 -10.56 26.49
N LEU A 30 -0.66 -9.24 26.33
CA LEU A 30 0.30 -8.32 26.93
C LEU A 30 0.05 -8.26 28.45
N ARG A 31 0.87 -8.95 29.26
CA ARG A 31 0.89 -8.76 30.72
C ARG A 31 1.77 -7.54 31.05
N LEU A 32 1.13 -6.41 31.33
CA LEU A 32 1.76 -5.30 32.04
C LEU A 32 1.82 -5.63 33.54
N ILE A 33 3.04 -5.78 34.06
CA ILE A 33 3.33 -5.83 35.49
C ILE A 33 3.46 -4.38 35.97
N THR A 34 2.38 -3.78 36.47
CA THR A 34 2.43 -2.75 37.54
C THR A 34 1.06 -2.69 38.21
N GLY A 35 1.05 -2.83 39.54
CA GLY A 35 -0.14 -2.90 40.37
C GLY A 35 -0.97 -1.62 40.35
N GLY A 36 -2.29 -1.80 40.38
CA GLY A 36 -3.28 -0.73 40.45
C GLY A 36 -4.62 -1.25 39.97
N VAL A 37 -5.45 -1.73 40.90
CA VAL A 37 -6.80 -2.23 40.62
C VAL A 37 -7.68 -1.04 40.24
N HIS A 38 -7.81 -0.78 38.95
CA HIS A 38 -8.96 -0.12 38.36
C HIS A 38 -9.43 -1.06 37.26
N SER A 39 -10.60 -1.69 37.45
CA SER A 39 -11.23 -2.51 36.43
C SER A 39 -11.78 -1.61 35.33
N ALA A 40 -10.90 -1.06 34.51
CA ALA A 40 -11.27 -0.61 33.19
C ALA A 40 -11.50 -1.88 32.37
N GLN A 41 -12.77 -2.21 32.15
CA GLN A 41 -13.20 -3.26 31.24
C GLN A 41 -12.47 -3.05 29.90
N ILE A 42 -11.50 -3.92 29.60
CA ILE A 42 -10.90 -4.05 28.28
C ILE A 42 -12.04 -4.52 27.37
N ARG A 43 -12.74 -3.56 26.75
CA ARG A 43 -13.64 -3.86 25.65
C ARG A 43 -12.76 -4.45 24.55
N ASN A 44 -12.99 -5.72 24.23
CA ASN A 44 -12.50 -6.34 23.00
C ASN A 44 -12.75 -5.38 21.83
N MET A 45 -11.70 -4.74 21.31
CA MET A 45 -11.70 -4.05 20.02
C MET A 45 -11.58 -5.08 18.87
N ASN A 46 -12.34 -6.16 18.96
CA ASN A 46 -12.44 -7.11 17.87
C ASN A 46 -13.54 -6.61 16.95
N GLY A 47 -13.17 -6.09 15.77
CA GLY A 47 -14.07 -5.88 14.62
C GLY A 47 -14.64 -7.19 14.05
N VAL A 48 -14.84 -8.19 14.89
CA VAL A 48 -15.27 -9.57 14.57
C VAL A 48 -16.79 -9.71 14.62
N THR A 49 -17.54 -8.66 14.97
CA THR A 49 -19.00 -8.78 15.21
C THR A 49 -19.91 -8.48 14.01
N ASP A 50 -19.39 -8.25 12.79
CA ASP A 50 -20.23 -7.84 11.64
C ASP A 50 -20.24 -8.78 10.43
N ILE A 51 -19.14 -9.51 10.17
CA ILE A 51 -19.08 -10.46 9.05
C ILE A 51 -19.86 -11.74 9.36
N ASP A 52 -19.76 -12.26 10.59
CA ASP A 52 -20.41 -13.51 10.97
C ASP A 52 -21.93 -13.36 11.11
N SER A 53 -22.39 -12.18 11.53
CA SER A 53 -23.83 -11.82 11.58
C SER A 53 -24.42 -11.59 10.18
N LEU A 54 -23.66 -11.01 9.24
CA LEU A 54 -24.04 -10.90 7.83
C LEU A 54 -24.12 -12.28 7.15
N ARG A 55 -23.17 -13.18 7.44
CA ARG A 55 -23.17 -14.58 6.97
C ARG A 55 -24.40 -15.34 7.47
N ALA A 56 -24.72 -15.24 8.76
CA ALA A 56 -25.89 -15.88 9.35
C ALA A 56 -27.21 -15.44 8.67
N LYS A 57 -27.33 -14.16 8.31
CA LYS A 57 -28.50 -13.64 7.55
C LYS A 57 -28.51 -14.12 6.09
N GLY A 58 -27.33 -14.24 5.47
CA GLY A 58 -27.18 -14.86 4.14
C GLY A 58 -27.61 -16.33 4.10
N ASP A 59 -27.29 -17.09 5.14
CA ASP A 59 -27.65 -18.50 5.28
C ASP A 59 -29.16 -18.70 5.46
N ILE A 60 -29.87 -17.74 6.06
CA ILE A 60 -31.34 -17.75 6.16
C ILE A 60 -31.96 -17.58 4.77
N VAL A 61 -31.45 -16.66 3.95
CA VAL A 61 -31.90 -16.49 2.56
C VAL A 61 -31.61 -17.73 1.71
N ARG A 62 -30.49 -18.42 1.96
CA ARG A 62 -30.14 -19.67 1.25
C ARG A 62 -31.09 -20.81 1.65
N ARG A 63 -31.37 -20.99 2.94
CA ARG A 63 -32.32 -21.98 3.45
C ARG A 63 -33.74 -21.77 2.91
N LEU A 64 -34.23 -20.53 2.91
CA LEU A 64 -35.55 -20.20 2.38
C LEU A 64 -35.69 -20.46 0.86
N LYS A 65 -34.58 -20.40 0.11
CA LYS A 65 -34.54 -20.80 -1.31
C LYS A 65 -34.51 -22.31 -1.49
N GLU A 66 -33.80 -23.03 -0.64
CA GLU A 66 -33.72 -24.50 -0.63
C GLU A 66 -35.09 -25.13 -0.27
N GLU A 67 -35.80 -24.55 0.70
CA GLU A 67 -37.10 -25.03 1.19
C GLU A 67 -38.29 -24.64 0.28
N LYS A 68 -38.07 -23.93 -0.84
CA LYS A 68 -39.13 -23.36 -1.72
C LYS A 68 -40.23 -22.64 -0.93
N ALA A 69 -39.82 -21.84 0.06
CA ALA A 69 -40.75 -21.06 0.87
C ALA A 69 -41.54 -20.05 0.02
N SER A 70 -42.66 -19.55 0.55
CA SER A 70 -43.52 -18.60 -0.16
C SER A 70 -42.73 -17.35 -0.61
N ASP A 71 -43.05 -16.84 -1.81
CA ASP A 71 -42.40 -15.66 -2.40
C ASP A 71 -42.40 -14.44 -1.48
N SER A 72 -43.37 -14.36 -0.56
CA SER A 72 -43.46 -13.31 0.46
C SER A 72 -42.33 -13.39 1.48
N ALA A 73 -42.05 -14.58 2.04
CA ALA A 73 -41.03 -14.78 3.06
C ALA A 73 -39.61 -14.59 2.48
N LEU A 74 -39.40 -14.99 1.22
CA LEU A 74 -38.12 -14.79 0.54
C LEU A 74 -37.85 -13.30 0.28
N LYS A 75 -38.88 -12.52 -0.12
CA LYS A 75 -38.75 -11.07 -0.33
C LYS A 75 -38.43 -10.33 0.97
N GLU A 76 -39.04 -10.73 2.08
CA GLU A 76 -38.78 -10.16 3.40
C GLU A 76 -37.35 -10.46 3.91
N ALA A 77 -36.88 -11.70 3.76
CA ALA A 77 -35.51 -12.05 4.15
C ALA A 77 -34.46 -11.31 3.30
N ILE A 78 -34.72 -11.15 1.99
CA ILE A 78 -33.84 -10.37 1.09
C ILE A 78 -33.86 -8.87 1.44
N SER A 79 -35.02 -8.31 1.79
CA SER A 79 -35.11 -6.90 2.18
C SER A 79 -34.40 -6.63 3.51
N ALA A 80 -34.54 -7.54 4.49
CA ALA A 80 -33.84 -7.48 5.76
C ALA A 80 -32.30 -7.62 5.59
N LEU A 81 -31.85 -8.51 4.70
CA LEU A 81 -30.43 -8.65 4.37
C LEU A 81 -29.88 -7.40 3.66
N LYS A 82 -30.63 -6.82 2.72
CA LYS A 82 -30.25 -5.57 2.05
C LYS A 82 -30.21 -4.40 3.01
N ALA A 83 -31.17 -4.27 3.92
CA ALA A 83 -31.19 -3.22 4.94
C ALA A 83 -30.00 -3.36 5.91
N TYR A 84 -29.68 -4.59 6.32
CA TYR A 84 -28.52 -4.84 7.18
C TYR A 84 -27.19 -4.56 6.47
N LYS A 85 -27.06 -4.98 5.21
CA LYS A 85 -25.89 -4.65 4.38
C LYS A 85 -25.73 -3.15 4.21
N LYS A 86 -26.82 -2.43 3.92
CA LYS A 86 -26.80 -0.97 3.80
C LYS A 86 -26.36 -0.29 5.10
N ALA A 87 -26.85 -0.77 6.25
CA ALA A 87 -26.44 -0.26 7.55
C ALA A 87 -24.96 -0.56 7.90
N LEU A 88 -24.39 -1.64 7.34
CA LEU A 88 -22.94 -1.92 7.39
C LEU A 88 -22.17 -0.95 6.50
N ASP A 89 -22.61 -0.81 5.25
CA ASP A 89 -21.95 0.05 4.27
C ASP A 89 -21.96 1.52 4.74
N ASP A 90 -22.97 1.94 5.51
CA ASP A 90 -23.06 3.27 6.15
C ASP A 90 -22.13 3.40 7.39
N LYS A 91 -21.66 2.29 7.98
CA LYS A 91 -20.80 2.26 9.18
C LYS A 91 -19.31 2.16 8.90
N ASP A 92 -18.93 1.79 7.68
CA ASP A 92 -17.56 2.02 7.22
C ASP A 92 -17.49 3.45 6.69
N PRO A 93 -17.03 4.44 7.48
CA PRO A 93 -16.73 5.73 6.92
C PRO A 93 -15.71 5.51 5.80
N SER A 94 -16.11 5.80 4.57
CA SER A 94 -15.19 5.86 3.44
C SER A 94 -13.93 6.60 3.88
N PHE A 95 -12.78 5.94 3.77
CA PHE A 95 -11.52 6.45 4.30
C PHE A 95 -11.19 7.79 3.61
N ASP A 96 -11.40 8.87 4.34
CA ASP A 96 -11.11 10.22 3.87
C ASP A 96 -9.68 10.58 4.25
N ARG A 97 -8.79 10.41 3.28
CA ARG A 97 -7.36 10.70 3.43
C ARG A 97 -7.12 12.15 3.86
N GLY A 98 -7.88 13.11 3.33
CA GLY A 98 -7.70 14.53 3.64
C GLY A 98 -7.96 14.83 5.11
N LYS A 99 -9.08 14.34 5.63
CA LYS A 99 -9.42 14.49 7.06
C LYS A 99 -8.38 13.84 7.99
N LEU A 100 -7.83 12.69 7.58
CA LEU A 100 -6.78 12.03 8.36
C LEU A 100 -5.49 12.86 8.37
N GLU A 101 -5.03 13.31 7.21
CA GLU A 101 -3.81 14.12 7.10
C GLU A 101 -3.92 15.41 7.90
N ASP A 102 -5.08 16.08 7.84
CA ASP A 102 -5.36 17.28 8.65
C ASP A 102 -5.28 16.99 10.15
N LEU A 103 -5.87 15.88 10.61
CA LEU A 103 -5.82 15.50 12.02
C LEU A 103 -4.39 15.16 12.46
N LEU A 104 -3.62 14.45 11.64
CA LEU A 104 -2.24 14.09 11.94
C LEU A 104 -1.34 15.32 12.05
N LYS A 105 -1.52 16.31 11.16
CA LYS A 105 -0.82 17.60 11.23
C LYS A 105 -1.26 18.43 12.43
N GLN A 106 -2.57 18.56 12.67
CA GLN A 106 -3.13 19.30 13.82
C GLN A 106 -2.68 18.73 15.17
N LYS A 107 -2.51 17.41 15.26
CA LYS A 107 -2.02 16.72 16.48
C LYS A 107 -0.51 16.54 16.50
N PHE A 108 0.20 17.09 15.52
CA PHE A 108 1.65 17.01 15.39
C PHE A 108 2.18 15.56 15.53
N PHE A 109 1.57 14.65 14.78
CA PHE A 109 2.08 13.29 14.60
C PHE A 109 3.29 13.29 13.67
N TYR A 110 3.14 13.91 12.50
CA TYR A 110 4.23 14.27 11.61
C TYR A 110 3.89 15.58 10.90
N ASP A 111 4.92 16.29 10.44
CA ASP A 111 4.76 17.45 9.56
C ASP A 111 5.89 17.47 8.51
N GLN A 112 5.74 18.29 7.47
CA GLN A 112 6.75 18.42 6.43
C GLN A 112 8.02 19.05 7.00
N SER A 113 9.18 18.43 6.74
CA SER A 113 10.45 18.96 7.21
C SER A 113 10.73 20.33 6.58
N PHE A 114 11.24 21.26 7.39
CA PHE A 114 11.54 22.64 7.00
C PHE A 114 10.33 23.42 6.44
N SER A 115 9.12 23.16 6.95
CA SER A 115 7.89 23.82 6.50
C SER A 115 7.96 25.36 6.49
N ILE A 116 8.65 25.96 7.48
CA ILE A 116 8.86 27.42 7.55
C ILE A 116 9.76 27.99 6.43
N TYR A 117 10.52 27.15 5.73
CA TYR A 117 11.40 27.52 4.61
C TYR A 117 10.82 27.10 3.25
N GLY A 118 9.54 26.74 3.19
CA GLY A 118 8.87 26.27 1.97
C GLY A 118 8.74 24.76 1.87
N GLY A 119 9.33 24.00 2.81
CA GLY A 119 9.19 22.56 2.90
C GLY A 119 9.95 21.79 1.81
N ILE A 120 10.59 20.69 2.17
CA ILE A 120 11.20 19.79 1.19
C ILE A 120 10.25 18.61 0.99
N GLN A 121 9.81 18.36 -0.24
CA GLN A 121 8.96 17.22 -0.54
C GLN A 121 9.72 15.91 -0.32
N GLY A 122 9.07 14.92 0.29
CA GLY A 122 9.67 13.63 0.61
C GLY A 122 10.36 13.56 1.98
N LEU A 123 10.57 14.69 2.66
CA LEU A 123 11.11 14.73 4.02
C LEU A 123 10.02 15.12 5.02
N TYR A 124 9.95 14.36 6.11
CA TYR A 124 8.96 14.55 7.18
C TYR A 124 9.59 14.40 8.56
N ASP A 125 9.19 15.29 9.46
CA ASP A 125 9.60 15.30 10.86
C ASP A 125 8.48 14.72 11.72
N TYR A 126 8.81 13.81 12.63
CA TYR A 126 7.86 13.23 13.56
C TYR A 126 7.76 14.08 14.83
N GLY A 127 6.53 14.42 15.24
CA GLY A 127 6.28 15.08 16.52
C GLY A 127 6.21 14.08 17.68
N PRO A 128 5.93 14.53 18.92
CA PRO A 128 6.00 13.71 20.12
C PRO A 128 5.16 12.43 20.06
N MET A 129 3.93 12.54 19.54
CA MET A 129 3.02 11.40 19.39
C MET A 129 3.49 10.43 18.31
N GLY A 130 4.03 10.95 17.20
CA GLY A 130 4.58 10.14 16.12
C GLY A 130 5.83 9.38 16.56
N CYS A 131 6.72 10.02 17.32
CA CYS A 131 7.90 9.39 17.90
C CYS A 131 7.53 8.25 18.85
N ALA A 132 6.56 8.47 19.77
CA ALA A 132 6.09 7.43 20.67
C ALA A 132 5.45 6.25 19.92
N MET A 133 4.63 6.54 18.90
CA MET A 133 4.02 5.51 18.07
C MET A 133 5.07 4.69 17.30
N LYS A 134 6.05 5.36 16.67
CA LYS A 134 7.16 4.71 15.95
C LYS A 134 7.96 3.82 16.89
N ALA A 135 8.28 4.29 18.10
CA ALA A 135 9.00 3.50 19.10
C ALA A 135 8.22 2.25 19.52
N ASN A 136 6.91 2.38 19.75
CA ASN A 136 6.05 1.25 20.09
C ASN A 136 5.97 0.22 18.95
N LEU A 137 5.86 0.69 17.70
CA LEU A 137 5.84 -0.18 16.53
C LEU A 137 7.16 -0.95 16.37
N LEU A 138 8.29 -0.26 16.50
CA LEU A 138 9.61 -0.90 16.46
C LEU A 138 9.79 -1.91 17.59
N SER A 139 9.32 -1.60 18.80
CA SER A 139 9.37 -2.54 19.94
C SER A 139 8.54 -3.80 19.67
N ALA A 140 7.33 -3.66 19.12
CA ALA A 140 6.50 -4.80 18.77
C ALA A 140 7.13 -5.65 17.65
N TRP A 141 7.72 -5.01 16.64
CA TRP A 141 8.43 -5.70 15.56
C TRP A 141 9.65 -6.47 16.06
N ARG A 142 10.46 -5.86 16.94
CA ARG A 142 11.59 -6.55 17.59
C ARG A 142 11.15 -7.73 18.43
N GLN A 143 10.08 -7.56 19.20
CA GLN A 143 9.54 -8.65 20.01
C GLN A 143 9.13 -9.84 19.14
N PHE A 144 8.44 -9.57 18.02
CA PHE A 144 7.95 -10.61 17.14
C PHE A 144 9.07 -11.30 16.35
N PHE A 145 9.96 -10.55 15.69
CA PHE A 145 10.97 -11.17 14.81
C PHE A 145 12.29 -11.47 15.50
N ILE A 146 12.81 -10.56 16.33
CA ILE A 146 14.15 -10.72 16.89
C ILE A 146 14.12 -11.70 18.06
N LEU A 147 13.15 -11.53 18.97
CA LEU A 147 13.07 -12.36 20.16
C LEU A 147 12.48 -13.76 19.90
N GLU A 148 11.41 -13.87 19.11
CA GLU A 148 10.79 -15.18 18.84
C GLU A 148 11.64 -16.04 17.89
N ASP A 149 12.23 -15.45 16.84
CA ASP A 149 13.07 -16.20 15.88
C ASP A 149 14.58 -16.16 16.22
N HIS A 150 14.95 -15.61 17.39
CA HIS A 150 16.33 -15.52 17.88
C HIS A 150 17.33 -14.91 16.87
N LEU A 151 16.95 -13.80 16.23
CA LEU A 151 17.80 -13.11 15.27
C LEU A 151 18.85 -12.22 15.96
N LEU A 152 19.97 -11.97 15.28
CA LEU A 152 21.02 -11.07 15.76
C LEU A 152 20.79 -9.65 15.21
N GLU A 153 20.44 -8.71 16.09
CA GLU A 153 20.32 -7.29 15.73
C GLU A 153 21.71 -6.64 15.66
N VAL A 154 22.00 -5.94 14.56
CA VAL A 154 23.23 -5.16 14.37
C VAL A 154 22.87 -3.82 13.77
N ASP A 155 23.46 -2.74 14.27
CA ASP A 155 23.33 -1.38 13.75
C ASP A 155 24.60 -0.96 13.01
N TYR A 156 24.47 -0.46 11.78
CA TYR A 156 25.57 -0.10 10.89
C TYR A 156 25.50 1.37 10.50
N SER A 157 26.62 1.94 10.06
CA SER A 157 26.67 3.33 9.57
C SER A 157 25.87 3.50 8.28
N MET A 158 25.16 4.63 8.15
CA MET A 158 24.39 4.96 6.93
C MET A 158 25.30 5.36 5.76
N LEU A 159 26.40 6.08 6.02
CA LEU A 159 27.37 6.46 5.00
C LEU A 159 28.13 5.21 4.53
N THR A 160 27.94 4.86 3.25
CA THR A 160 28.48 3.64 2.65
C THR A 160 29.43 4.00 1.51
N PRO A 161 30.67 3.47 1.47
CA PRO A 161 31.62 3.78 0.40
C PRO A 161 31.20 3.15 -0.93
N GLU A 162 31.44 3.86 -2.02
CA GLU A 162 31.03 3.46 -3.39
C GLU A 162 31.39 2.01 -3.79
N PRO A 163 32.60 1.47 -3.49
CA PRO A 163 32.92 0.08 -3.87
C PRO A 163 31.97 -0.97 -3.28
N VAL A 164 31.35 -0.69 -2.13
CA VAL A 164 30.37 -1.60 -1.50
C VAL A 164 29.04 -1.56 -2.26
N LEU A 165 28.62 -0.39 -2.72
CA LEU A 165 27.41 -0.22 -3.54
C LEU A 165 27.61 -0.80 -4.95
N GLN A 166 28.81 -0.69 -5.51
CA GLN A 166 29.14 -1.29 -6.79
C GLN A 166 29.18 -2.83 -6.68
N ALA A 167 29.83 -3.37 -5.66
CA ALA A 167 29.89 -4.82 -5.44
C ALA A 167 28.53 -5.47 -5.17
N SER A 168 27.59 -4.72 -4.58
CA SER A 168 26.20 -5.18 -4.38
C SER A 168 25.30 -4.97 -5.61
N GLY A 169 25.76 -4.24 -6.63
CA GLY A 169 25.03 -3.95 -7.86
C GLY A 169 24.01 -2.81 -7.74
N HIS A 170 24.00 -2.05 -6.64
CA HIS A 170 23.11 -0.90 -6.48
C HIS A 170 23.46 0.22 -7.46
N VAL A 171 24.74 0.42 -7.78
CA VAL A 171 25.19 1.47 -8.71
C VAL A 171 24.57 1.29 -10.11
N ASP A 172 24.44 0.04 -10.57
CA ASP A 172 24.01 -0.24 -11.95
C ASP A 172 22.51 -0.55 -12.07
N ARG A 173 21.87 -1.05 -11.00
CA ARG A 173 20.49 -1.57 -11.06
C ARG A 173 19.47 -0.79 -10.24
N PHE A 174 19.92 0.02 -9.28
CA PHE A 174 19.01 0.80 -8.43
C PHE A 174 18.72 2.15 -9.10
N THR A 175 18.03 2.06 -10.24
CA THR A 175 17.77 3.20 -11.11
C THR A 175 16.31 3.24 -11.52
N ASP A 176 15.65 4.35 -11.26
CA ASP A 176 14.34 4.67 -11.82
C ASP A 176 14.47 5.25 -13.24
N LEU A 177 13.43 5.02 -14.05
CA LEU A 177 13.28 5.67 -15.35
C LEU A 177 12.63 7.04 -15.18
N MET A 178 13.33 8.08 -15.62
CA MET A 178 12.92 9.47 -15.46
C MET A 178 12.75 10.14 -16.83
N VAL A 179 11.71 10.96 -16.94
CA VAL A 179 11.45 11.84 -18.09
C VAL A 179 11.47 13.29 -17.64
N LYS A 180 11.87 14.20 -18.53
CA LYS A 180 11.95 15.64 -18.24
C LYS A 180 11.05 16.42 -19.17
N ASP A 181 10.42 17.47 -18.67
CA ASP A 181 9.80 18.48 -19.53
C ASP A 181 10.89 19.27 -20.26
N VAL A 182 10.80 19.35 -21.59
CA VAL A 182 11.79 20.03 -22.45
C VAL A 182 11.89 21.52 -22.13
N LYS A 183 10.82 22.17 -21.64
CA LYS A 183 10.80 23.62 -21.41
C LYS A 183 11.06 24.01 -19.96
N THR A 184 10.51 23.29 -18.99
CA THR A 184 10.66 23.64 -17.57
C THR A 184 11.82 22.91 -16.91
N GLY A 185 12.24 21.76 -17.45
CA GLY A 185 13.24 20.89 -16.84
C GLY A 185 12.70 20.07 -15.66
N ASP A 186 11.39 20.13 -15.40
CA ASP A 186 10.77 19.34 -14.34
C ASP A 186 10.95 17.85 -14.61
N CYS A 187 11.40 17.12 -13.59
CA CYS A 187 11.68 15.70 -13.68
C CYS A 187 10.51 14.90 -13.11
N PHE A 188 9.99 13.96 -13.90
CA PHE A 188 8.93 13.05 -13.48
C PHE A 188 9.40 11.61 -13.61
N ARG A 189 8.93 10.76 -12.71
CA ARG A 189 9.14 9.31 -12.84
C ARG A 189 8.23 8.77 -13.94
N ALA A 190 8.82 8.06 -14.91
CA ALA A 190 8.16 7.69 -16.16
C ALA A 190 7.00 6.70 -15.93
N ASP A 191 7.19 5.72 -15.05
CA ASP A 191 6.18 4.75 -14.62
C ASP A 191 4.94 5.45 -14.02
N HIS A 192 5.13 6.30 -13.01
CA HIS A 192 4.03 7.02 -12.36
C HIS A 192 3.29 7.92 -13.35
N LEU A 193 4.04 8.62 -14.21
CA LEU A 193 3.47 9.50 -15.22
C LEU A 193 2.62 8.73 -16.24
N VAL A 194 3.14 7.63 -16.77
CA VAL A 194 2.41 6.78 -17.70
C VAL A 194 1.16 6.21 -17.03
N LYS A 195 1.28 5.69 -15.81
CA LYS A 195 0.14 5.16 -15.06
C LYS A 195 -0.97 6.19 -14.89
N SER A 196 -0.65 7.37 -14.37
CA SER A 196 -1.64 8.43 -14.15
C SER A 196 -2.29 8.91 -15.46
N ALA A 197 -1.51 9.04 -16.54
CA ALA A 197 -2.04 9.43 -17.84
C ALA A 197 -2.99 8.38 -18.44
N LEU A 198 -2.63 7.10 -18.32
CA LEU A 198 -3.45 5.98 -18.78
C LEU A 198 -4.75 5.83 -17.96
N GLU A 199 -4.67 5.98 -16.63
CA GLU A 199 -5.85 6.01 -15.76
C GLU A 199 -6.80 7.17 -16.12
N ALA A 200 -6.25 8.36 -16.39
CA ALA A 200 -7.03 9.51 -16.85
C ALA A 200 -7.72 9.23 -18.20
N LYS A 201 -7.04 8.55 -19.14
CA LYS A 201 -7.63 8.13 -20.43
C LYS A 201 -8.71 7.06 -20.26
N LYS A 202 -8.58 6.15 -19.30
CA LYS A 202 -9.59 5.14 -18.99
C LYS A 202 -10.90 5.76 -18.48
N CYS A 203 -10.80 6.83 -17.68
CA CYS A 203 -11.94 7.56 -17.15
C CYS A 203 -12.72 8.36 -18.20
N ASN A 204 -12.13 8.63 -19.37
CA ASN A 204 -12.80 9.35 -20.45
C ASN A 204 -13.85 8.46 -21.13
N LYS A 205 -15.10 8.96 -21.22
CA LYS A 205 -16.25 8.24 -21.80
C LYS A 205 -16.12 7.93 -23.30
N LYS A 206 -15.17 8.56 -23.99
CA LYS A 206 -14.96 8.44 -25.45
C LYS A 206 -14.00 7.31 -25.84
N THR A 207 -13.35 6.66 -24.88
CA THR A 207 -12.35 5.62 -25.16
C THR A 207 -13.04 4.29 -25.46
N PRO A 208 -12.72 3.61 -26.57
CA PRO A 208 -13.32 2.32 -26.91
C PRO A 208 -12.93 1.25 -25.87
N GLU A 209 -13.82 0.29 -25.64
CA GLU A 209 -13.64 -0.73 -24.59
C GLU A 209 -12.40 -1.61 -24.82
N ASN A 210 -12.02 -1.81 -26.08
CA ASN A 210 -10.81 -2.55 -26.46
C ASN A 210 -9.52 -1.83 -25.98
N GLU A 211 -9.46 -0.50 -26.11
CA GLU A 211 -8.31 0.29 -25.63
C GLU A 211 -8.24 0.29 -24.10
N LYS A 212 -9.37 0.28 -23.39
CA LYS A 212 -9.35 0.19 -21.92
C LYS A 212 -8.77 -1.12 -21.41
N GLN A 213 -9.08 -2.24 -22.08
CA GLN A 213 -8.50 -3.54 -21.75
C GLN A 213 -7.01 -3.60 -22.04
N GLU A 214 -6.55 -2.94 -23.10
CA GLU A 214 -5.12 -2.81 -23.39
C GLU A 214 -4.41 -1.95 -22.35
N ILE A 215 -4.99 -0.80 -21.97
CA ILE A 215 -4.49 0.07 -20.90
C ILE A 215 -4.34 -0.72 -19.59
N ASP A 216 -5.32 -1.54 -19.22
CA ASP A 216 -5.26 -2.33 -17.99
C ASP A 216 -4.12 -3.35 -18.02
N LYS A 217 -3.85 -3.98 -19.18
CA LYS A 217 -2.70 -4.88 -19.34
C LYS A 217 -1.38 -4.12 -19.19
N ILE A 218 -1.28 -2.95 -19.80
CA ILE A 218 -0.07 -2.11 -19.72
C ILE A 218 0.18 -1.67 -18.28
N ILE A 219 -0.84 -1.25 -17.54
CA ILE A 219 -0.71 -0.85 -16.13
C ILE A 219 -0.23 -2.03 -15.27
N LEU A 220 -0.69 -3.25 -15.53
CA LEU A 220 -0.28 -4.45 -14.79
C LEU A 220 1.18 -4.87 -15.07
N GLN A 221 1.70 -4.55 -16.25
CA GLN A 221 3.06 -4.91 -16.68
C GLN A 221 4.05 -3.74 -16.58
N LEU A 222 3.63 -2.62 -15.96
CA LEU A 222 4.37 -1.37 -16.03
C LEU A 222 5.79 -1.47 -15.43
N ASP A 223 5.92 -2.23 -14.34
CA ASP A 223 7.19 -2.44 -13.64
C ASP A 223 8.18 -3.30 -14.44
N ASN A 224 7.73 -3.97 -15.50
CA ASN A 224 8.55 -4.85 -16.33
C ASN A 224 9.09 -4.15 -17.59
N TYR A 225 8.59 -2.96 -17.93
CA TYR A 225 8.98 -2.29 -19.16
C TYR A 225 10.35 -1.61 -19.04
N GLY A 226 11.16 -1.75 -20.09
CA GLY A 226 12.43 -1.02 -20.23
C GLY A 226 12.24 0.42 -20.72
N ALA A 227 13.35 1.17 -20.80
CA ALA A 227 13.35 2.57 -21.28
C ALA A 227 12.71 2.71 -22.68
N ASP A 228 13.06 1.84 -23.61
CA ASP A 228 12.59 1.89 -25.01
C ASP A 228 11.10 1.58 -25.13
N GLU A 229 10.61 0.61 -24.35
CA GLU A 229 9.20 0.21 -24.34
C GLU A 229 8.34 1.31 -23.71
N LEU A 230 8.79 1.89 -22.60
CA LEU A 230 8.14 3.06 -21.99
C LEU A 230 8.13 4.26 -22.95
N HIS A 231 9.22 4.49 -23.70
CA HIS A 231 9.26 5.55 -24.72
C HIS A 231 8.23 5.33 -25.83
N GLN A 232 8.09 4.09 -26.30
CA GLN A 232 7.07 3.74 -27.29
C GLN A 232 5.65 3.96 -26.76
N ILE A 233 5.39 3.60 -25.50
CA ILE A 233 4.08 3.81 -24.85
C ILE A 233 3.80 5.31 -24.74
N ILE A 234 4.76 6.11 -24.28
CA ILE A 234 4.64 7.57 -24.16
C ILE A 234 4.29 8.20 -25.51
N ARG A 235 4.96 7.81 -26.59
CA ARG A 235 4.67 8.30 -27.95
C ARG A 235 3.32 7.80 -28.48
N ARG A 236 3.01 6.51 -28.29
CA ARG A 236 1.76 5.91 -28.78
C ARG A 236 0.54 6.56 -28.15
N PHE A 237 0.61 6.91 -26.88
CA PHE A 237 -0.48 7.56 -26.16
C PHE A 237 -0.34 9.08 -26.08
N ASP A 238 0.62 9.71 -26.78
CA ASP A 238 0.87 11.17 -26.75
C ASP A 238 0.83 11.73 -25.32
N ILE A 239 1.59 11.11 -24.42
CA ILE A 239 1.61 11.48 -23.00
C ILE A 239 2.47 12.73 -22.83
N LYS A 240 1.91 13.75 -22.16
CA LYS A 240 2.54 15.06 -21.95
C LYS A 240 2.72 15.36 -20.47
N SER A 241 3.48 16.41 -20.18
CA SER A 241 3.64 16.90 -18.81
C SER A 241 2.28 17.27 -18.18
N PRO A 242 1.98 16.82 -16.96
CA PRO A 242 0.67 17.00 -16.33
C PRO A 242 0.38 18.47 -15.98
N THR A 243 1.41 19.27 -15.77
CA THR A 243 1.28 20.68 -15.36
C THR A 243 1.27 21.63 -16.55
N THR A 244 2.12 21.38 -17.54
CA THR A 244 2.44 22.34 -18.61
C THR A 244 1.97 21.87 -20.00
N MET A 245 1.55 20.60 -20.14
CA MET A 245 1.16 19.98 -21.41
C MET A 245 2.25 20.06 -22.49
N ASN A 246 3.51 20.21 -22.08
CA ASN A 246 4.66 20.17 -22.97
C ASN A 246 5.07 18.73 -23.30
N ASP A 247 5.84 18.59 -24.37
CA ASP A 247 6.44 17.32 -24.77
C ASP A 247 7.59 16.93 -23.82
N LEU A 248 7.79 15.63 -23.66
CA LEU A 248 8.73 15.04 -22.72
C LEU A 248 9.98 14.54 -23.44
N THR A 249 11.12 14.56 -22.74
CA THR A 249 12.35 13.90 -23.21
C THR A 249 12.20 12.38 -23.17
N GLU A 250 13.13 11.69 -23.83
CA GLU A 250 13.20 10.23 -23.78
C GLU A 250 13.47 9.75 -22.33
N PRO A 251 12.90 8.60 -21.91
CA PRO A 251 13.15 8.03 -20.59
C PRO A 251 14.63 7.71 -20.41
N THR A 252 15.22 8.21 -19.34
CA THR A 252 16.63 7.96 -18.98
C THR A 252 16.72 7.34 -17.60
N TYR A 253 17.67 6.42 -17.41
CA TYR A 253 17.95 5.83 -16.11
C TYR A 253 18.62 6.87 -15.21
N ARG A 254 18.07 7.05 -14.01
CA ARG A 254 18.63 7.89 -12.96
C ARG A 254 18.86 7.05 -11.73
N ASN A 255 20.06 7.10 -11.15
CA ASN A 255 20.39 6.34 -9.95
C ASN A 255 19.76 6.99 -8.71
N ASP A 256 19.17 6.15 -7.86
CA ASP A 256 18.45 6.55 -6.64
C ASP A 256 19.22 6.26 -5.36
N ALA A 257 20.44 5.71 -5.46
CA ALA A 257 21.26 5.31 -4.31
C ALA A 257 21.78 6.48 -3.48
N MET A 258 21.83 7.71 -4.03
CA MET A 258 22.21 8.94 -3.31
C MET A 258 21.57 10.17 -3.96
N GLN A 259 20.29 10.40 -3.67
CA GLN A 259 19.66 11.72 -3.84
C GLN A 259 19.31 12.30 -2.48
#